data_AF-A0A0W8C3Z2-F1
#
_entry.id   AF-A0A0W8C3Z2-F1
#
_cell.length_a   1.000
_cell.length_b   1.000
_cell.length_c   1.000
_cell.angle_alpha   90.00
_cell.angle_beta   90.00
_cell.angle_gamma   90.00
#
_symmetry.space_group_name_H-M   'P 1'
#
loop_
_entity.id
_entity.type
_entity.pdbx_description
1 polymer ?
#
loop_
_entity_poly.entity_id
_entity_poly.type
_entity_poly.pdbx_seq_one_letter_code
_entity_poly.pdbx_strand_id
1 'polypeptide(L)'
;MYSGVPVHLVVLTFFISRFVAHEREVMNVFITLVLGASSLAVAFGDPRVMIESTYTETKGLNDLAKTAWQNRGGKYMGTATDIKQLGDPYYIQKLNSTSDFGMITPSNAMKWDATEPKQGNFTFEDADKIVAFANKTGARIRCHTLVWHKQVPEWVQVLEKAELLEAMSNHITKVMTHFGNSCTAWDVVNEAFNEDGSYRQSFWYKKTGKEYISTAFKTANEVKAKLSLQARLYYNDFNINIVNNKSDAVLGMATDLRSHKIWVEGIGFQSHYSNNDTVAGAKIFENFRRFTVKHMDVAITELDPAKRP
;
A
#
# COMPACT_ATOMS: atom_id res chain seq x y z
N MET A 1 7.68 32.29 -10.88
CA MET A 1 8.16 31.55 -9.70
C MET A 1 7.36 30.26 -9.62
N TYR A 2 7.99 29.09 -9.53
CA TYR A 2 7.29 27.82 -9.31
C TYR A 2 7.69 27.25 -7.95
N SER A 3 6.74 27.14 -7.04
CA SER A 3 6.91 26.49 -5.75
C SER A 3 6.97 24.97 -5.93
N GLY A 4 8.01 24.34 -5.39
CA GLY A 4 8.20 22.89 -5.50
C GLY A 4 7.20 22.12 -4.66
N VAL A 5 6.41 21.24 -5.28
CA VAL A 5 5.57 20.26 -4.58
C VAL A 5 6.51 19.19 -3.98
N PRO A 6 6.45 18.92 -2.66
CA PRO A 6 7.25 17.87 -2.04
C PRO A 6 6.78 16.49 -2.54
N VAL A 7 7.73 15.64 -2.93
CA VAL A 7 7.46 14.25 -3.32
C VAL A 7 7.63 13.36 -2.10
N HIS A 8 6.61 12.60 -1.72
CA HIS A 8 6.71 11.73 -0.56
C HIS A 8 7.12 10.31 -1.00
N LEU A 9 8.38 9.98 -0.73
CA LEU A 9 8.76 8.59 -0.43
C LEU A 9 8.07 8.19 0.88
N VAL A 10 7.45 7.02 0.90
CA VAL A 10 6.62 6.48 1.97
C VAL A 10 6.98 4.99 2.17
N VAL A 11 6.94 4.48 3.40
CA VAL A 11 7.69 3.28 3.79
C VAL A 11 6.92 2.39 4.76
N LEU A 12 6.86 1.10 4.42
CA LEU A 12 6.54 -0.08 5.23
C LEU A 12 5.16 -0.17 5.90
N THR A 13 4.47 -1.24 5.52
CA THR A 13 3.27 -1.79 6.18
C THR A 13 3.50 -3.29 6.32
N PHE A 14 3.45 -3.86 7.53
CA PHE A 14 3.58 -5.30 7.76
C PHE A 14 2.21 -6.00 7.90
N PHE A 15 2.15 -7.33 7.85
CA PHE A 15 0.99 -8.08 8.38
C PHE A 15 1.33 -8.62 9.77
N ILE A 16 0.74 -8.03 10.84
CA ILE A 16 0.69 -8.76 12.11
C ILE A 16 -0.31 -9.92 11.94
N SER A 17 0.21 -11.14 11.92
CA SER A 17 -0.48 -12.32 12.43
C SER A 17 0.60 -13.35 12.81
N ARG A 18 0.55 -13.85 14.06
CA ARG A 18 1.63 -14.62 14.73
C ARG A 18 2.90 -13.81 15.05
N PHE A 19 2.90 -13.14 16.21
CA PHE A 19 4.12 -12.77 16.92
C PHE A 19 3.94 -13.01 18.43
N VAL A 20 4.70 -13.96 18.98
CA VAL A 20 4.90 -14.18 20.42
C VAL A 20 6.37 -14.57 20.59
N ALA A 21 7.16 -13.72 21.27
CA ALA A 21 8.59 -13.87 21.59
C ALA A 21 9.51 -14.30 20.40
N HIS A 22 10.36 -13.44 19.82
CA HIS A 22 11.27 -12.48 20.48
C HIS A 22 11.55 -11.25 19.58
N GLU A 23 11.87 -10.09 20.17
CA GLU A 23 12.05 -8.73 19.58
C GLU A 23 13.32 -8.08 20.19
N ARG A 24 14.02 -7.04 19.68
CA ARG A 24 14.19 -6.24 18.42
C ARG A 24 15.51 -5.40 18.65
N GLU A 25 16.13 -4.57 17.79
CA GLU A 25 15.94 -3.98 16.45
C GLU A 25 17.21 -4.28 15.57
N VAL A 26 17.60 -3.74 14.40
CA VAL A 26 17.28 -2.59 13.48
C VAL A 26 17.88 -1.20 13.81
N MET A 27 19.10 -0.87 13.33
CA MET A 27 19.47 0.44 12.70
C MET A 27 20.95 0.51 12.23
N ASN A 28 21.21 0.38 10.91
CA ASN A 28 22.46 0.81 10.24
C ASN A 28 22.17 1.87 9.14
N VAL A 29 21.11 2.66 9.40
CA VAL A 29 20.40 3.72 8.64
C VAL A 29 20.89 4.11 7.21
N PHE A 30 20.00 4.26 6.24
CA PHE A 30 19.24 3.15 5.63
C PHE A 30 19.82 2.79 4.24
N ILE A 31 20.96 3.39 3.84
CA ILE A 31 21.66 3.14 2.57
C ILE A 31 23.15 2.86 2.79
N THR A 32 23.76 3.37 3.88
CA THR A 32 24.94 2.72 4.47
C THR A 32 24.59 1.26 4.83
N LEU A 33 23.36 1.04 5.29
CA LEU A 33 22.64 -0.23 5.48
C LEU A 33 22.54 -1.14 4.23
N VAL A 34 22.92 -0.69 3.03
CA VAL A 34 22.76 -1.49 1.79
C VAL A 34 24.02 -1.53 0.91
N LEU A 35 24.86 -0.47 0.87
CA LEU A 35 26.08 -0.43 0.03
C LEU A 35 27.27 0.31 0.69
N GLY A 36 27.27 0.51 2.02
CA GLY A 36 28.09 1.55 2.68
C GLY A 36 29.50 1.21 3.14
N ALA A 37 29.79 0.02 3.67
CA ALA A 37 31.11 -0.33 4.21
C ALA A 37 31.26 -1.84 4.53
N SER A 38 31.96 -2.60 3.67
CA SER A 38 32.56 -3.90 4.04
C SER A 38 33.52 -4.48 2.98
N SER A 39 34.36 -3.63 2.38
CA SER A 39 35.55 -4.12 1.67
C SER A 39 36.67 -4.47 2.66
N LEU A 40 36.54 -5.60 3.36
CA LEU A 40 37.64 -6.52 3.74
C LEU A 40 37.08 -7.76 4.48
N ALA A 41 37.78 -8.89 4.35
CA ALA A 41 37.26 -10.21 4.71
C ALA A 41 37.37 -10.58 6.20
N VAL A 42 36.44 -11.43 6.65
CA VAL A 42 36.76 -12.59 7.50
C VAL A 42 36.19 -13.82 6.81
N ALA A 43 36.95 -14.92 6.81
CA ALA A 43 36.58 -16.19 6.19
C ALA A 43 36.36 -17.29 7.23
N PHE A 44 35.72 -18.39 6.80
CA PHE A 44 35.34 -19.55 7.61
C PHE A 44 34.20 -19.28 8.61
N GLY A 45 33.38 -20.29 8.87
CA GLY A 45 32.06 -20.11 9.49
C GLY A 45 31.91 -20.81 10.84
N ASP A 46 31.11 -20.19 11.70
CA ASP A 46 30.47 -20.80 12.87
C ASP A 46 28.99 -20.35 12.89
N PRO A 47 28.00 -21.25 13.00
CA PRO A 47 26.58 -20.90 12.99
C PRO A 47 26.08 -20.18 14.28
N ARG A 48 26.98 -19.69 15.16
CA ARG A 48 26.64 -19.06 16.45
C ARG A 48 26.91 -17.56 16.52
N VAL A 49 27.12 -16.87 15.40
CA VAL A 49 27.20 -15.40 15.37
C VAL A 49 25.80 -14.80 15.52
N MET A 50 25.34 -14.71 16.78
CA MET A 50 24.21 -13.87 17.17
C MET A 50 24.62 -12.41 16.97
N ILE A 51 24.07 -11.74 15.96
CA ILE A 51 24.21 -10.28 15.81
C ILE A 51 23.29 -9.64 16.84
N GLU A 52 23.87 -9.23 17.97
CA GLU A 52 23.16 -8.52 19.04
C GLU A 52 22.71 -7.13 18.57
N SER A 53 21.52 -6.70 18.98
CA SER A 53 20.96 -5.40 18.59
C SER A 53 21.76 -4.27 19.24
N THR A 54 22.49 -3.50 18.43
CA THR A 54 23.19 -2.29 18.88
C THR A 54 22.25 -1.09 19.12
N TYR A 55 20.96 -1.26 18.89
CA TYR A 55 19.94 -0.23 19.13
C TYR A 55 19.47 -0.24 20.58
N THR A 56 19.65 0.88 21.27
CA THR A 56 19.38 1.06 22.71
C THR A 56 18.39 2.19 23.02
N GLU A 57 17.76 2.78 22.01
CA GLU A 57 16.74 3.82 22.20
C GLU A 57 15.33 3.24 22.42
N THR A 58 14.44 4.04 23.02
CA THR A 58 13.06 3.64 23.36
C THR A 58 12.01 3.95 22.29
N LYS A 59 12.41 4.45 21.11
CA LYS A 59 11.47 4.80 20.03
C LYS A 59 11.01 3.54 19.29
N GLY A 60 9.71 3.42 19.04
CA GLY A 60 9.17 2.41 18.13
C GLY A 60 9.46 2.71 16.66
N LEU A 61 9.17 1.73 15.81
CA LEU A 61 9.49 1.74 14.38
C LEU A 61 9.00 3.00 13.62
N ASN A 62 7.74 3.39 13.83
CA ASN A 62 7.16 4.57 13.18
C ASN A 62 7.82 5.87 13.64
N ASP A 63 8.23 5.95 14.91
CA ASP A 63 8.91 7.16 15.42
C ASP A 63 10.35 7.26 14.93
N LEU A 64 11.02 6.14 14.65
CA LEU A 64 12.26 6.13 13.86
C LEU A 64 12.02 6.64 12.44
N ALA A 65 10.97 6.19 11.75
CA ALA A 65 10.64 6.64 10.39
C ALA A 65 10.28 8.14 10.31
N LYS A 66 9.68 8.72 11.36
CA LYS A 66 9.50 10.18 11.51
C LYS A 66 10.84 10.89 11.75
N THR A 67 11.63 10.39 12.70
CA THR A 67 12.90 11.01 13.17
C THR A 67 13.94 11.06 12.06
N ALA A 68 14.18 9.95 11.35
CA ALA A 68 15.17 9.83 10.29
C ALA A 68 14.94 10.79 9.11
N TRP A 69 13.75 11.40 9.01
CA TRP A 69 13.36 12.34 7.96
C TRP A 69 12.90 13.70 8.50
N GLN A 70 13.37 14.09 9.69
CA GLN A 70 13.11 15.42 10.29
C GLN A 70 11.62 15.82 10.32
N ASN A 71 10.72 14.87 10.60
CA ASN A 71 9.27 15.08 10.60
C ASN A 71 8.68 15.64 9.28
N ARG A 72 9.32 15.40 8.11
CA ARG A 72 8.86 15.88 6.79
C ARG A 72 7.62 15.12 6.25
N GLY A 73 6.50 15.23 6.96
CA GLY A 73 5.11 15.06 6.51
C GLY A 73 4.60 13.66 6.10
N GLY A 74 5.37 12.91 5.30
CA GLY A 74 4.87 11.71 4.61
C GLY A 74 5.21 10.36 5.23
N LYS A 75 6.26 10.27 6.06
CA LYS A 75 6.76 8.99 6.58
C LYS A 75 5.85 8.40 7.66
N TYR A 76 5.85 7.07 7.74
CA TYR A 76 5.29 6.25 8.81
C TYR A 76 6.11 4.95 8.90
N MET A 77 5.76 4.12 9.88
CA MET A 77 5.69 2.65 9.72
C MET A 77 4.25 2.25 10.03
N GLY A 78 3.74 1.18 9.43
CA GLY A 78 2.36 0.74 9.62
C GLY A 78 2.17 -0.77 9.60
N THR A 79 0.91 -1.20 9.71
CA THR A 79 0.52 -2.61 9.60
C THR A 79 -0.86 -2.77 8.99
N ALA A 80 -1.05 -3.83 8.22
CA ALA A 80 -2.36 -4.34 7.85
C ALA A 80 -3.01 -5.05 9.06
N THR A 81 -4.34 -5.03 9.12
CA THR A 81 -5.14 -5.77 10.11
C THR A 81 -6.47 -6.20 9.49
N ASP A 82 -6.94 -7.39 9.87
CA ASP A 82 -8.30 -7.85 9.64
C ASP A 82 -9.17 -7.60 10.88
N ILE A 83 -10.48 -7.51 10.71
CA ILE A 83 -11.42 -7.31 11.83
C ILE A 83 -11.33 -8.46 12.85
N LYS A 84 -11.02 -9.67 12.39
CA LYS A 84 -10.91 -10.87 13.25
C LYS A 84 -9.80 -10.77 14.30
N GLN A 85 -8.74 -10.01 14.03
CA GLN A 85 -7.65 -9.83 15.00
C GLN A 85 -7.95 -8.75 16.05
N LEU A 86 -8.95 -7.88 15.83
CA LEU A 86 -9.41 -6.94 16.86
C LEU A 86 -10.19 -7.62 18.02
N GLY A 87 -10.38 -8.94 17.98
CA GLY A 87 -10.84 -9.74 19.11
C GLY A 87 -9.73 -10.26 20.03
N ASP A 88 -8.46 -10.18 19.63
CA ASP A 88 -7.32 -10.70 20.40
C ASP A 88 -6.68 -9.60 21.28
N PRO A 89 -6.64 -9.75 22.62
CA PRO A 89 -6.11 -8.72 23.51
C PRO A 89 -4.59 -8.55 23.41
N TYR A 90 -3.82 -9.60 23.11
CA TYR A 90 -2.37 -9.52 22.92
C TYR A 90 -2.05 -8.84 21.58
N TYR A 91 -2.85 -9.16 20.55
CA TYR A 91 -2.77 -8.48 19.25
C TYR A 91 -3.04 -6.98 19.38
N ILE A 92 -4.16 -6.61 20.01
CA ILE A 92 -4.52 -5.20 20.23
C ILE A 92 -3.49 -4.50 21.10
N GLN A 93 -2.89 -5.15 22.11
CA GLN A 93 -1.83 -4.55 22.92
C GLN A 93 -0.64 -4.08 22.06
N LYS A 94 -0.25 -4.86 21.05
CA LYS A 94 0.81 -4.48 20.10
C LYS A 94 0.34 -3.48 19.04
N LEU A 95 -0.84 -3.69 18.44
CA LEU A 95 -1.39 -2.80 17.42
C LEU A 95 -1.69 -1.37 17.96
N ASN A 96 -1.99 -1.23 19.25
CA ASN A 96 -2.18 0.07 19.91
C ASN A 96 -0.93 0.97 19.91
N SER A 97 0.28 0.41 19.69
CA SER A 97 1.53 1.18 19.67
C SER A 97 1.63 2.02 18.39
N THR A 98 1.13 3.25 18.39
CA THR A 98 1.39 4.20 17.28
C THR A 98 2.84 4.69 17.24
N SER A 99 3.66 4.37 18.25
CA SER A 99 5.13 4.50 18.17
C SER A 99 5.73 3.49 17.19
N ASP A 100 5.17 2.29 17.08
CA ASP A 100 5.53 1.27 16.08
C ASP A 100 4.70 1.39 14.78
N PHE A 101 3.39 1.61 14.89
CA PHE A 101 2.42 1.52 13.80
C PHE A 101 1.59 2.82 13.67
N GLY A 102 2.19 3.87 13.12
CA GLY A 102 1.53 5.16 12.87
C GLY A 102 0.54 5.17 11.69
N MET A 103 0.21 3.99 11.14
CA MET A 103 -0.75 3.80 10.06
C MET A 103 -1.26 2.35 9.99
N ILE A 104 -2.53 2.18 9.62
CA ILE A 104 -3.22 0.90 9.47
C ILE A 104 -3.79 0.72 8.06
N THR A 105 -3.80 -0.52 7.55
CA THR A 105 -4.46 -0.91 6.28
C THR A 105 -5.50 -2.01 6.54
N PRO A 106 -6.81 -1.82 6.28
CA PRO A 106 -7.80 -2.87 6.46
C PRO A 106 -7.62 -4.00 5.42
N SER A 107 -7.25 -5.19 5.87
CA SER A 107 -6.84 -6.30 4.98
C SER A 107 -7.95 -6.85 4.08
N ASN A 108 -9.22 -6.72 4.51
CA ASN A 108 -10.38 -7.23 3.77
C ASN A 108 -11.63 -6.35 3.88
N ALA A 109 -11.86 -5.71 5.03
CA ALA A 109 -13.14 -5.05 5.34
C ALA A 109 -13.51 -3.87 4.40
N MET A 110 -12.56 -3.34 3.62
CA MET A 110 -12.77 -2.28 2.62
C MET A 110 -12.73 -2.77 1.15
N LYS A 111 -12.73 -4.09 0.92
CA LYS A 111 -12.86 -4.66 -0.43
C LYS A 111 -14.34 -4.71 -0.85
N TRP A 112 -14.60 -4.90 -2.15
CA TRP A 112 -15.95 -4.81 -2.71
C TRP A 112 -16.89 -5.89 -2.15
N ASP A 113 -16.42 -7.13 -2.00
CA ASP A 113 -17.21 -8.23 -1.41
C ASP A 113 -17.68 -7.95 0.02
N ALA A 114 -16.84 -7.29 0.83
CA ALA A 114 -17.18 -6.84 2.17
C ALA A 114 -18.10 -5.61 2.19
N THR A 115 -17.93 -4.66 1.25
CA THR A 115 -18.57 -3.33 1.33
C THR A 115 -19.85 -3.17 0.51
N GLU A 116 -20.05 -3.93 -0.57
CA GLU A 116 -21.29 -3.91 -1.37
C GLU A 116 -21.70 -5.34 -1.82
N PRO A 117 -21.99 -6.26 -0.87
CA PRO A 117 -22.26 -7.67 -1.17
C PRO A 117 -23.49 -7.92 -2.08
N LYS A 118 -24.38 -6.92 -2.21
CA LYS A 118 -25.47 -6.88 -3.20
C LYS A 118 -25.56 -5.46 -3.76
N GLN A 119 -25.90 -5.31 -5.05
CA GLN A 119 -25.98 -4.03 -5.74
C GLN A 119 -26.75 -2.95 -4.95
N GLY A 120 -26.10 -1.82 -4.68
CA GLY A 120 -26.68 -0.71 -3.92
C GLY A 120 -26.84 -0.93 -2.41
N ASN A 121 -26.64 -2.14 -1.90
CA ASN A 121 -26.73 -2.48 -0.47
C ASN A 121 -25.33 -2.45 0.15
N PHE A 122 -24.90 -1.25 0.54
CA PHE A 122 -23.61 -1.02 1.18
C PHE A 122 -23.64 -1.40 2.66
N THR A 123 -22.53 -1.95 3.14
CA THR A 123 -22.24 -2.09 4.58
C THR A 123 -20.81 -1.70 4.86
N PHE A 124 -20.58 -1.05 6.00
CA PHE A 124 -19.26 -0.55 6.39
C PHE A 124 -18.86 -0.99 7.80
N GLU A 125 -19.69 -1.77 8.50
CA GLU A 125 -19.59 -2.03 9.95
C GLU A 125 -18.20 -2.52 10.40
N ASP A 126 -17.60 -3.48 9.68
CA ASP A 126 -16.28 -4.02 10.03
C ASP A 126 -15.11 -3.11 9.61
N ALA A 127 -15.30 -2.29 8.58
CA ALA A 127 -14.33 -1.26 8.20
C ALA A 127 -14.37 -0.09 9.19
N ASP A 128 -15.57 0.34 9.60
CA ASP A 128 -15.80 1.40 10.59
C ASP A 128 -15.21 1.01 11.96
N LYS A 129 -15.25 -0.26 12.36
CA LYS A 129 -14.54 -0.76 13.56
C LYS A 129 -13.02 -0.56 13.46
N ILE A 130 -12.41 -0.85 12.30
CA ILE A 130 -10.96 -0.67 12.08
C ILE A 130 -10.62 0.83 11.98
N VAL A 131 -11.49 1.64 11.35
CA VAL A 131 -11.36 3.12 11.28
C VAL A 131 -11.45 3.74 12.69
N ALA A 132 -12.42 3.33 13.50
CA ALA A 132 -12.57 3.77 14.88
C ALA A 132 -11.36 3.37 15.75
N PHE A 133 -10.80 2.16 15.54
CA PHE A 133 -9.56 1.75 16.18
C PHE A 133 -8.39 2.67 15.79
N ALA A 134 -8.18 2.93 14.49
CA ALA A 134 -7.10 3.78 14.00
C ALA A 134 -7.23 5.23 14.51
N ASN A 135 -8.44 5.79 14.47
CA ASN A 135 -8.75 7.12 15.00
C ASN A 135 -8.48 7.20 16.52
N LYS A 136 -8.81 6.15 17.29
CA LYS A 136 -8.56 6.09 18.74
C LYS A 136 -7.07 6.07 19.10
N THR A 137 -6.24 5.40 18.29
CA THR A 137 -4.79 5.29 18.54
C THR A 137 -3.99 6.45 17.94
N GLY A 138 -4.58 7.21 17.01
CA GLY A 138 -3.91 8.25 16.22
C GLY A 138 -3.19 7.72 14.97
N ALA A 139 -3.48 6.48 14.56
CA ALA A 139 -2.96 5.90 13.34
C ALA A 139 -3.67 6.46 12.09
N ARG A 140 -2.91 6.73 11.03
CA ARG A 140 -3.46 7.03 9.71
C ARG A 140 -4.05 5.78 9.06
N ILE A 141 -4.82 5.92 7.98
CA ILE A 141 -5.39 4.78 7.26
C ILE A 141 -4.97 4.80 5.78
N ARG A 142 -4.57 3.64 5.22
CA ARG A 142 -4.70 3.37 3.77
C ARG A 142 -5.94 2.55 3.57
N CYS A 143 -6.86 3.07 2.77
CA CYS A 143 -8.09 2.39 2.46
C CYS A 143 -7.88 1.54 1.20
N HIS A 144 -8.12 0.24 1.33
CA HIS A 144 -7.70 -0.79 0.39
C HIS A 144 -8.85 -1.81 0.20
N THR A 145 -9.38 -2.02 -1.01
CA THR A 145 -9.09 -1.38 -2.30
C THR A 145 -10.37 -1.31 -3.12
N LEU A 146 -10.53 -0.25 -3.90
CA LEU A 146 -11.79 0.06 -4.59
C LEU A 146 -12.04 -0.84 -5.81
N VAL A 147 -11.01 -1.16 -6.59
CA VAL A 147 -11.14 -1.99 -7.81
C VAL A 147 -10.02 -3.02 -7.89
N TRP A 148 -10.40 -4.29 -7.78
CA TRP A 148 -9.49 -5.43 -7.86
C TRP A 148 -10.13 -6.58 -8.67
N HIS A 149 -9.33 -7.60 -9.02
CA HIS A 149 -9.78 -8.76 -9.77
C HIS A 149 -10.14 -9.97 -8.88
N LYS A 150 -10.02 -9.83 -7.56
CA LYS A 150 -10.44 -10.81 -6.54
C LYS A 150 -11.35 -10.09 -5.54
N GLN A 151 -12.11 -10.83 -4.73
CA GLN A 151 -12.95 -10.26 -3.67
C GLN A 151 -13.92 -9.18 -4.18
N VAL A 152 -14.58 -9.52 -5.29
CA VAL A 152 -15.66 -8.75 -5.91
C VAL A 152 -16.92 -9.65 -5.93
N PRO A 153 -18.12 -9.13 -5.58
CA PRO A 153 -19.34 -9.91 -5.63
C PRO A 153 -19.66 -10.47 -7.03
N GLU A 154 -20.27 -11.65 -7.08
CA GLU A 154 -20.70 -12.27 -8.34
C GLU A 154 -21.65 -11.37 -9.15
N TRP A 155 -22.51 -10.59 -8.48
CA TRP A 155 -23.44 -9.66 -9.13
C TRP A 155 -22.73 -8.61 -9.98
N VAL A 156 -21.47 -8.25 -9.66
CA VAL A 156 -20.65 -7.33 -10.46
C VAL A 156 -20.00 -8.07 -11.62
N GLN A 157 -19.48 -9.28 -11.39
CA GLN A 157 -18.72 -10.05 -12.38
C GLN A 157 -19.55 -10.42 -13.62
N VAL A 158 -20.87 -10.59 -13.44
CA VAL A 158 -21.81 -10.87 -14.53
C VAL A 158 -22.19 -9.66 -15.38
N LEU A 159 -22.06 -8.42 -14.88
CA LEU A 159 -22.49 -7.20 -15.60
C LEU A 159 -21.71 -6.97 -16.90
N GLU A 160 -22.37 -6.44 -17.93
CA GLU A 160 -21.72 -6.07 -19.19
C GLU A 160 -21.23 -4.61 -19.20
N LYS A 161 -20.39 -4.27 -20.19
CA LYS A 161 -19.51 -3.08 -20.19
C LYS A 161 -20.11 -1.80 -19.56
N ALA A 162 -21.31 -1.39 -19.98
CA ALA A 162 -21.92 -0.14 -19.53
C ALA A 162 -22.30 -0.21 -18.04
N GLU A 163 -23.10 -1.21 -17.67
CA GLU A 163 -23.57 -1.47 -16.30
C GLU A 163 -22.40 -1.70 -15.35
N LEU A 164 -21.35 -2.37 -15.83
CA LEU A 164 -20.13 -2.68 -15.07
C LEU A 164 -19.33 -1.41 -14.73
N LEU A 165 -19.20 -0.47 -15.68
CA LEU A 165 -18.53 0.82 -15.46
C LEU A 165 -19.39 1.76 -14.60
N GLU A 166 -20.72 1.70 -14.72
CA GLU A 166 -21.65 2.44 -13.86
C GLU A 166 -21.61 1.92 -12.42
N ALA A 167 -21.70 0.60 -12.21
CA ALA A 167 -21.60 -0.03 -10.89
C ALA A 167 -20.28 0.32 -10.18
N MET A 168 -19.16 0.26 -10.91
CA MET A 168 -17.84 0.70 -10.41
C MET A 168 -17.80 2.18 -10.06
N SER A 169 -18.41 3.04 -10.87
CA SER A 169 -18.47 4.48 -10.59
C SER A 169 -19.32 4.78 -9.34
N ASN A 170 -20.45 4.07 -9.16
CA ASN A 170 -21.26 4.13 -7.95
C ASN A 170 -20.49 3.60 -6.73
N HIS A 171 -19.84 2.45 -6.84
CA HIS A 171 -19.06 1.83 -5.77
C HIS A 171 -17.99 2.79 -5.23
N ILE A 172 -17.10 3.27 -6.11
CA ILE A 172 -16.06 4.26 -5.80
C ILE A 172 -16.66 5.49 -5.13
N THR A 173 -17.75 6.03 -5.69
CA THR A 173 -18.43 7.21 -5.14
C THR A 173 -18.93 6.97 -3.72
N LYS A 174 -19.64 5.87 -3.47
CA LYS A 174 -20.26 5.57 -2.17
C LYS A 174 -19.22 5.29 -1.10
N VAL A 175 -18.26 4.42 -1.41
CA VAL A 175 -17.18 4.02 -0.50
C VAL A 175 -16.28 5.20 -0.13
N MET A 176 -15.84 6.00 -1.11
CA MET A 176 -15.03 7.20 -0.82
C MET A 176 -15.82 8.31 -0.11
N THR A 177 -17.13 8.44 -0.37
CA THR A 177 -17.98 9.41 0.36
C THR A 177 -18.15 9.03 1.83
N HIS A 178 -18.29 7.73 2.14
CA HIS A 178 -18.48 7.26 3.52
C HIS A 178 -17.23 7.48 4.38
N PHE A 179 -16.07 6.99 3.96
CA PHE A 179 -14.84 7.13 4.76
C PHE A 179 -14.17 8.50 4.68
N GLY A 180 -14.41 9.26 3.60
CA GLY A 180 -13.96 10.64 3.44
C GLY A 180 -12.48 10.85 3.78
N ASN A 181 -12.22 11.74 4.75
CA ASN A 181 -10.88 12.11 5.21
C ASN A 181 -10.29 11.18 6.31
N SER A 182 -10.96 10.10 6.70
CA SER A 182 -10.32 9.05 7.52
C SER A 182 -9.26 8.29 6.70
N CYS A 183 -9.45 8.19 5.38
CA CYS A 183 -8.47 7.67 4.45
C CYS A 183 -7.39 8.72 4.16
N THR A 184 -6.12 8.37 4.38
CA THR A 184 -4.98 9.20 3.96
C THR A 184 -4.42 8.79 2.60
N ALA A 185 -4.64 7.53 2.21
CA ALA A 185 -4.45 7.02 0.86
C ALA A 185 -5.60 6.09 0.49
N TRP A 186 -5.88 5.99 -0.82
CA TRP A 186 -6.79 5.02 -1.43
C TRP A 186 -6.03 4.21 -2.47
N ASP A 187 -6.01 2.88 -2.35
CA ASP A 187 -5.64 2.02 -3.47
C ASP A 187 -6.86 1.91 -4.40
N VAL A 188 -6.85 2.71 -5.47
CA VAL A 188 -8.01 2.86 -6.37
C VAL A 188 -8.12 1.66 -7.32
N VAL A 189 -6.99 1.21 -7.87
CA VAL A 189 -6.90 0.02 -8.72
C VAL A 189 -5.73 -0.83 -8.25
N ASN A 190 -5.98 -2.12 -8.05
CA ASN A 190 -5.00 -3.10 -7.57
C ASN A 190 -4.73 -4.19 -8.63
N GLU A 191 -3.46 -4.57 -8.81
CA GLU A 191 -3.00 -5.74 -9.59
C GLU A 191 -3.57 -5.83 -11.02
N ALA A 192 -3.54 -4.74 -11.79
CA ALA A 192 -4.05 -4.68 -13.17
C ALA A 192 -3.11 -5.31 -14.22
N PHE A 193 -1.86 -5.62 -13.88
CA PHE A 193 -0.87 -6.17 -14.83
C PHE A 193 -0.45 -7.61 -14.51
N ASN A 194 0.03 -8.29 -15.54
CA ASN A 194 0.77 -9.55 -15.48
C ASN A 194 2.30 -9.27 -15.47
N GLU A 195 3.10 -10.29 -15.21
CA GLU A 195 4.56 -10.19 -15.05
C GLU A 195 5.31 -9.78 -16.34
N ASP A 196 4.73 -10.06 -17.51
CA ASP A 196 5.24 -9.68 -18.82
C ASP A 196 4.94 -8.21 -19.20
N GLY A 197 4.19 -7.47 -18.36
CA GLY A 197 3.71 -6.12 -18.64
C GLY A 197 2.38 -6.05 -19.41
N SER A 198 1.79 -7.19 -19.76
CA SER A 198 0.44 -7.22 -20.35
C SER A 198 -0.64 -6.96 -19.28
N TYR A 199 -1.81 -6.47 -19.71
CA TYR A 199 -2.94 -6.30 -18.79
C TYR A 199 -3.51 -7.65 -18.36
N ARG A 200 -3.86 -7.76 -17.08
CA ARG A 200 -4.47 -8.96 -16.50
C ARG A 200 -5.82 -9.24 -17.13
N GLN A 201 -6.04 -10.46 -17.60
CA GLN A 201 -7.24 -10.89 -18.31
C GLN A 201 -8.42 -11.20 -17.36
N SER A 202 -8.69 -10.26 -16.45
CA SER A 202 -9.85 -10.21 -15.55
C SER A 202 -11.15 -9.94 -16.33
N PHE A 203 -12.31 -10.08 -15.67
CA PHE A 203 -13.60 -9.69 -16.27
C PHE A 203 -13.62 -8.19 -16.60
N TRP A 204 -13.04 -7.32 -15.75
CA TRP A 204 -12.82 -5.90 -16.02
C TRP A 204 -12.17 -5.66 -17.38
N TYR A 205 -11.02 -6.28 -17.64
CA TYR A 205 -10.29 -6.07 -18.89
C TYR A 205 -10.98 -6.73 -20.09
N LYS A 206 -11.55 -7.93 -19.90
CA LYS A 206 -12.28 -8.65 -20.97
C LYS A 206 -13.51 -7.89 -21.47
N LYS A 207 -14.24 -7.23 -20.57
CA LYS A 207 -15.49 -6.50 -20.91
C LYS A 207 -15.28 -5.02 -21.24
N THR A 208 -14.24 -4.37 -20.69
CA THR A 208 -14.03 -2.91 -20.84
C THR A 208 -12.70 -2.52 -21.52
N GLY A 209 -11.78 -3.47 -21.72
CA GLY A 209 -10.39 -3.16 -22.09
C GLY A 209 -9.67 -2.40 -20.98
N LYS A 210 -8.97 -1.32 -21.33
CA LYS A 210 -8.29 -0.43 -20.37
C LYS A 210 -9.26 0.51 -19.63
N GLU A 211 -10.49 0.63 -20.10
CA GLU A 211 -11.40 1.73 -19.75
C GLU A 211 -11.76 1.76 -18.25
N TYR A 212 -11.88 0.60 -17.60
CA TYR A 212 -12.14 0.53 -16.16
C TYR A 212 -11.05 1.25 -15.33
N ILE A 213 -9.78 1.25 -15.76
CA ILE A 213 -8.69 1.88 -15.01
C ILE A 213 -8.82 3.41 -15.11
N SER A 214 -9.04 3.93 -16.32
CA SER A 214 -9.27 5.37 -16.55
C SER A 214 -10.53 5.86 -15.84
N THR A 215 -11.62 5.09 -15.89
CA THR A 215 -12.88 5.45 -15.23
C THR A 215 -12.73 5.40 -13.71
N ALA A 216 -12.09 4.37 -13.14
CA ALA A 216 -11.89 4.27 -11.70
C ALA A 216 -11.09 5.45 -11.13
N PHE A 217 -9.95 5.79 -11.74
CA PHE A 217 -9.17 6.97 -11.31
C PHE A 217 -9.91 8.28 -11.58
N LYS A 218 -10.64 8.42 -12.69
CA LYS A 218 -11.44 9.61 -12.98
C LYS A 218 -12.53 9.82 -11.92
N THR A 219 -13.33 8.80 -11.61
CA THR A 219 -14.35 8.89 -10.56
C THR A 219 -13.71 9.19 -9.20
N ALA A 220 -12.59 8.54 -8.86
CA ALA A 220 -11.88 8.84 -7.62
C ALA A 220 -11.35 10.28 -7.56
N ASN A 221 -10.88 10.85 -8.68
CA ASN A 221 -10.49 12.27 -8.79
C ASN A 221 -11.71 13.19 -8.60
N GLU A 222 -12.84 12.88 -9.26
CA GLU A 222 -14.07 13.68 -9.19
C GLU A 222 -14.67 13.69 -7.78
N VAL A 223 -14.71 12.53 -7.10
CA VAL A 223 -15.17 12.42 -5.71
C VAL A 223 -14.22 13.13 -4.76
N LYS A 224 -12.90 12.96 -4.92
CA LYS A 224 -11.88 13.67 -4.16
C LYS A 224 -12.04 15.20 -4.27
N ALA A 225 -12.21 15.71 -5.49
CA ALA A 225 -12.38 17.14 -5.73
C ALA A 225 -13.72 17.66 -5.18
N LYS A 226 -14.82 16.94 -5.40
CA LYS A 226 -16.18 17.31 -4.95
C LYS A 226 -16.31 17.40 -3.44
N LEU A 227 -15.60 16.54 -2.70
CA LEU A 227 -15.65 16.46 -1.23
C LEU A 227 -14.43 17.07 -0.54
N SER A 228 -13.51 17.70 -1.29
CA SER A 228 -12.24 18.25 -0.78
C SER A 228 -11.45 17.24 0.07
N LEU A 229 -11.31 16.01 -0.44
CA LEU A 229 -10.58 14.94 0.28
C LEU A 229 -9.07 15.12 0.15
N GLN A 230 -8.37 14.99 1.26
CA GLN A 230 -6.91 15.05 1.33
C GLN A 230 -6.26 13.69 1.02
N ALA A 231 -7.06 12.61 0.97
CA ALA A 231 -6.65 11.25 0.62
C ALA A 231 -5.89 11.23 -0.71
N ARG A 232 -4.72 10.58 -0.77
CA ARG A 232 -3.96 10.42 -2.03
C ARG A 232 -4.35 9.16 -2.78
N LEU A 233 -4.46 9.25 -4.10
CA LEU A 233 -4.98 8.20 -4.97
C LEU A 233 -3.85 7.36 -5.58
N TYR A 234 -3.80 6.07 -5.22
CA TYR A 234 -2.72 5.14 -5.55
C TYR A 234 -3.16 4.06 -6.54
N TYR A 235 -2.20 3.59 -7.35
CA TYR A 235 -2.21 2.27 -7.99
C TYR A 235 -1.32 1.31 -7.19
N ASN A 236 -1.72 0.06 -6.97
CA ASN A 236 -0.99 -0.89 -6.10
C ASN A 236 -0.75 -2.25 -6.81
N ASP A 237 0.43 -2.86 -6.65
CA ASP A 237 0.79 -4.14 -7.28
C ASP A 237 2.01 -4.83 -6.63
N PHE A 238 2.18 -6.14 -6.89
CA PHE A 238 3.35 -6.94 -6.53
C PHE A 238 4.34 -7.04 -7.70
N ASN A 239 5.55 -7.56 -7.44
CA ASN A 239 6.64 -7.80 -8.40
C ASN A 239 7.11 -6.56 -9.20
N ILE A 240 6.59 -5.37 -8.91
CA ILE A 240 7.03 -4.10 -9.49
C ILE A 240 8.18 -3.45 -8.70
N ASN A 241 8.80 -4.14 -7.74
CA ASN A 241 9.82 -3.55 -6.86
C ASN A 241 11.10 -3.12 -7.58
N ILE A 242 11.43 -3.73 -8.71
CA ILE A 242 12.59 -3.41 -9.55
C ILE A 242 12.16 -3.07 -10.97
N VAL A 243 13.08 -2.52 -11.76
CA VAL A 243 12.89 -2.29 -13.21
C VAL A 243 12.66 -3.64 -13.91
N ASN A 244 11.49 -3.79 -14.51
CA ASN A 244 11.03 -4.93 -15.30
C ASN A 244 9.78 -4.55 -16.12
N ASN A 245 9.36 -5.40 -17.07
CA ASN A 245 8.22 -5.14 -17.96
C ASN A 245 6.94 -4.70 -17.22
N LYS A 246 6.66 -5.29 -16.05
CA LYS A 246 5.48 -4.96 -15.23
C LYS A 246 5.57 -3.55 -14.63
N SER A 247 6.71 -3.20 -14.02
CA SER A 247 6.94 -1.85 -13.48
C SER A 247 6.97 -0.78 -14.59
N ASP A 248 7.46 -1.14 -15.77
CA ASP A 248 7.50 -0.30 -16.96
C ASP A 248 6.08 -0.04 -17.50
N ALA A 249 5.23 -1.07 -17.55
CA ALA A 249 3.82 -0.95 -17.92
C ALA A 249 3.03 -0.09 -16.92
N VAL A 250 3.29 -0.25 -15.61
CA VAL A 250 2.70 0.59 -14.56
C VAL A 250 3.16 2.06 -14.67
N LEU A 251 4.45 2.30 -14.92
CA LEU A 251 5.00 3.65 -15.15
C LEU A 251 4.41 4.31 -16.40
N GLY A 252 4.21 3.53 -17.47
CA GLY A 252 3.53 3.95 -18.69
C GLY A 252 2.09 4.36 -18.43
N MET A 253 1.29 3.46 -17.84
CA MET A 253 -0.12 3.68 -17.48
C MET A 253 -0.32 4.92 -16.60
N ALA A 254 0.47 5.06 -15.52
CA ALA A 254 0.35 6.20 -14.63
C ALA A 254 0.82 7.53 -15.26
N THR A 255 1.73 7.48 -16.24
CA THR A 255 2.10 8.67 -17.04
C THR A 255 0.99 9.03 -18.05
N ASP A 256 0.43 8.04 -18.72
CA ASP A 256 -0.61 8.19 -19.75
C ASP A 256 -1.90 8.80 -19.19
N LEU A 257 -2.43 8.23 -18.09
CA LEU A 257 -3.60 8.78 -17.40
C LEU A 257 -3.39 10.26 -17.00
N ARG A 258 -2.21 10.58 -16.46
CA ARG A 258 -1.89 11.95 -16.04
C ARG A 258 -1.74 12.93 -17.20
N SER A 259 -1.31 12.47 -18.37
CA SER A 259 -1.32 13.28 -19.60
C SER A 259 -2.75 13.65 -20.02
N HIS A 260 -3.70 12.74 -19.79
CA HIS A 260 -5.14 12.94 -19.95
C HIS A 260 -5.81 13.62 -18.73
N LYS A 261 -5.02 14.20 -17.81
CA LYS A 261 -5.46 14.87 -16.57
C LYS A 261 -6.17 13.97 -15.55
N ILE A 262 -6.06 12.65 -15.69
CA ILE A 262 -6.52 11.66 -14.69
C ILE A 262 -5.37 11.39 -13.72
N TRP A 263 -5.54 11.78 -12.47
CA TRP A 263 -4.46 11.83 -11.48
C TRP A 263 -4.29 10.51 -10.72
N VAL A 264 -3.23 9.78 -11.07
CA VAL A 264 -2.57 8.79 -10.20
C VAL A 264 -1.53 9.55 -9.37
N GLU A 265 -1.73 9.67 -8.05
CA GLU A 265 -0.90 10.50 -7.18
C GLU A 265 0.27 9.76 -6.53
N GLY A 266 0.24 8.42 -6.54
CA GLY A 266 1.33 7.58 -6.06
C GLY A 266 1.22 6.12 -6.51
N ILE A 267 2.29 5.35 -6.28
CA ILE A 267 2.35 3.91 -6.58
C ILE A 267 2.67 3.12 -5.29
N GLY A 268 1.88 2.07 -5.05
CA GLY A 268 2.04 1.10 -3.98
C GLY A 268 2.78 -0.14 -4.46
N PHE A 269 3.88 -0.46 -3.79
CA PHE A 269 4.75 -1.59 -4.07
C PHE A 269 4.51 -2.61 -2.96
N GLN A 270 3.68 -3.62 -3.21
CA GLN A 270 3.22 -4.58 -2.20
C GLN A 270 4.42 -5.16 -1.44
N SER A 271 5.47 -5.58 -2.16
CA SER A 271 6.72 -6.07 -1.57
C SER A 271 6.62 -7.37 -0.79
N HIS A 272 5.67 -8.25 -1.11
CA HIS A 272 5.77 -9.67 -0.74
C HIS A 272 7.06 -10.26 -1.32
N TYR A 273 7.87 -10.92 -0.50
CA TYR A 273 9.13 -11.56 -0.93
C TYR A 273 9.11 -13.08 -0.75
N SER A 274 9.87 -13.79 -1.58
CA SER A 274 10.20 -15.22 -1.43
C SER A 274 11.53 -15.42 -0.69
N ASN A 275 11.76 -16.63 -0.13
CA ASN A 275 13.00 -16.95 0.61
C ASN A 275 14.26 -16.84 -0.27
N ASN A 276 14.10 -16.80 -1.60
CA ASN A 276 15.18 -16.80 -2.58
C ASN A 276 15.42 -15.41 -3.19
N ASP A 277 14.71 -14.36 -2.74
CA ASP A 277 14.70 -13.05 -3.37
C ASP A 277 15.93 -12.21 -2.99
N THR A 278 17.01 -12.38 -3.75
CA THR A 278 18.31 -11.69 -3.57
C THR A 278 18.31 -10.24 -4.11
N VAL A 279 17.20 -9.52 -3.99
CA VAL A 279 17.03 -8.17 -4.56
C VAL A 279 17.81 -7.13 -3.75
N ALA A 280 18.96 -6.69 -4.28
CA ALA A 280 19.73 -5.58 -3.72
C ALA A 280 18.90 -4.28 -3.69
N GLY A 281 18.77 -3.66 -2.51
CA GLY A 281 17.92 -2.48 -2.28
C GLY A 281 18.23 -1.26 -3.17
N ALA A 282 19.43 -1.18 -3.74
CA ALA A 282 19.77 -0.17 -4.75
C ALA A 282 18.88 -0.24 -6.00
N LYS A 283 18.52 -1.44 -6.47
CA LYS A 283 17.60 -1.65 -7.60
C LYS A 283 16.16 -1.21 -7.28
N ILE A 284 15.77 -1.33 -6.01
CA ILE A 284 14.47 -0.85 -5.52
C ILE A 284 14.46 0.68 -5.52
N PHE A 285 15.51 1.31 -4.98
CA PHE A 285 15.66 2.77 -5.00
C PHE A 285 15.73 3.35 -6.42
N GLU A 286 16.46 2.69 -7.32
CA GLU A 286 16.50 3.02 -8.76
C GLU A 286 15.09 3.02 -9.36
N ASN A 287 14.31 1.97 -9.12
CA ASN A 287 12.96 1.89 -9.67
C ASN A 287 12.02 2.94 -9.03
N PHE A 288 12.06 3.12 -7.71
CA PHE A 288 11.31 4.16 -6.99
C PHE A 288 11.65 5.58 -7.50
N ARG A 289 12.90 5.81 -7.92
CA ARG A 289 13.33 7.09 -8.53
C ARG A 289 12.54 7.39 -9.81
N ARG A 290 12.21 6.39 -10.64
CA ARG A 290 11.50 6.57 -11.93
C ARG A 290 10.10 7.17 -11.77
N PHE A 291 9.43 6.84 -10.67
CA PHE A 291 8.11 7.37 -10.32
C PHE A 291 8.20 8.72 -9.61
N THR A 292 9.13 8.86 -8.66
CA THR A 292 9.29 10.10 -7.86
C THR A 292 9.79 11.28 -8.69
N VAL A 293 10.61 11.08 -9.74
CA VAL A 293 10.98 12.16 -10.68
C VAL A 293 9.82 12.65 -11.56
N LYS A 294 8.69 11.92 -11.59
CA LYS A 294 7.43 12.36 -12.20
C LYS A 294 6.45 12.99 -11.18
N HIS A 295 6.92 13.27 -9.97
CA HIS A 295 6.12 13.75 -8.84
C HIS A 295 4.96 12.81 -8.45
N MET A 296 5.16 11.48 -8.57
CA MET A 296 4.32 10.50 -7.90
C MET A 296 4.94 10.15 -6.54
N ASP A 297 4.12 10.02 -5.52
CA ASP A 297 4.56 9.40 -4.27
C ASP A 297 4.83 7.90 -4.50
N VAL A 298 5.63 7.28 -3.64
CA VAL A 298 5.87 5.82 -3.69
C VAL A 298 5.81 5.24 -2.28
N ALA A 299 5.07 4.14 -2.11
CA ALA A 299 4.84 3.50 -0.82
C ALA A 299 5.18 1.99 -0.88
N ILE A 300 5.84 1.46 0.16
CA ILE A 300 5.85 0.01 0.41
C ILE A 300 4.59 -0.33 1.21
N THR A 301 3.72 -1.17 0.65
CA THR A 301 2.31 -1.23 1.05
C THR A 301 1.86 -2.51 1.74
N GLU A 302 2.51 -3.65 1.54
CA GLU A 302 2.07 -4.98 2.02
C GLU A 302 3.26 -5.91 2.34
N LEU A 303 4.37 -5.39 2.91
CA LEU A 303 5.58 -6.18 3.14
C LEU A 303 5.32 -7.34 4.12
N ASP A 304 5.58 -8.55 3.65
CA ASP A 304 5.95 -9.67 4.50
C ASP A 304 7.32 -10.24 4.11
N PRO A 305 8.12 -10.71 5.10
CA PRO A 305 9.17 -11.67 4.80
C PRO A 305 8.53 -12.97 4.34
N ALA A 306 9.23 -13.70 3.48
CA ALA A 306 8.78 -14.97 2.95
C ALA A 306 8.29 -15.94 4.02
N LYS A 307 7.25 -16.71 3.68
CA LYS A 307 6.82 -17.84 4.50
C LYS A 307 8.00 -18.79 4.70
N ARG A 308 8.44 -18.93 5.96
CA ARG A 308 9.25 -20.09 6.35
C ARG A 308 8.42 -21.36 6.09
N PRO A 309 9.04 -22.46 5.62
CA PRO A 309 8.39 -23.75 5.48
C PRO A 309 7.92 -24.30 6.84
#